data_AF-A0A7C4Z8M9-F1
#
_entry.id   AF-A0A7C4Z8M9-F1
#
_cell.length_a   1.000
_cell.length_b   1.000
_cell.length_c   1.000
_cell.angle_alpha   90.00
_cell.angle_beta   90.00
_cell.angle_gamma   90.00
#
_symmetry.space_group_name_H-M   'P 1'
#
loop_
_entity.id
_entity.type
_entity.pdbx_description
1 polymer ?
#
loop_
_entity_poly.entity_id
_entity_poly.type
_entity_poly.pdbx_seq_one_letter_code
_entity_poly.pdbx_strand_id
1 'polypeptide(L)'
;WRNPNCVKVVIGDCGQALYFSRSPIPHVRDGEPDFQLQPFQFFQHLGLYAYRRRFLLELADQPASPLEHLEKLEQLRVLALGRRIQVGVVREHSVGVDTAEDYRRFVAAYLGQGRAAA
;
A
#
# COMPACT_ATOMS: atom_id res chain seq x y z
N TRP A 1 4.56 8.32 7.59
CA TRP A 1 4.26 6.94 8.04
C TRP A 1 2.98 6.81 8.89
N ARG A 2 2.66 7.79 9.77
CA ARG A 2 1.43 7.78 10.59
C ARG A 2 0.13 8.13 9.84
N ASN A 3 0.23 8.63 8.60
CA ASN A 3 -0.94 8.92 7.78
C ASN A 3 -1.72 7.60 7.47
N PRO A 4 -2.98 7.46 7.87
CA PRO A 4 -3.79 6.26 7.62
C PRO A 4 -4.23 6.11 6.15
N ASN A 5 -4.09 7.16 5.33
CA ASN A 5 -4.32 7.07 3.88
C ASN A 5 -3.15 6.37 3.17
N CYS A 6 -1.95 6.45 3.74
CA CYS A 6 -0.81 5.66 3.28
C CYS A 6 -0.91 4.26 3.89
N VAL A 7 -1.37 3.28 3.11
CA VAL A 7 -1.46 1.88 3.56
C VAL A 7 -0.05 1.30 3.67
N LYS A 8 0.24 0.62 4.79
CA LYS A 8 1.51 -0.08 5.02
C LYS A 8 1.34 -1.56 4.69
N VAL A 9 2.44 -2.20 4.29
CA VAL A 9 2.50 -3.65 4.08
C VAL A 9 3.75 -4.20 4.75
N VAL A 10 3.60 -5.33 5.44
CA VAL A 10 4.75 -6.14 5.89
C VAL A 10 4.92 -7.28 4.91
N ILE A 11 6.15 -7.48 4.45
CA ILE A 11 6.51 -8.48 3.44
C ILE A 11 7.42 -9.51 4.13
N GLY A 12 7.11 -10.79 3.97
CA GLY A 12 7.96 -11.87 4.47
C GLY A 12 9.12 -12.17 3.53
N ASP A 13 10.07 -12.98 4.00
CA ASP A 13 11.33 -13.27 3.28
C ASP A 13 11.15 -13.88 1.88
N CYS A 14 9.99 -14.47 1.59
CA CYS A 14 9.65 -15.04 0.28
C CYS A 14 8.93 -14.06 -0.67
N GLY A 15 8.88 -12.76 -0.34
CA GLY A 15 8.24 -11.70 -1.12
C GLY A 15 6.71 -11.63 -0.97
N GLN A 16 6.13 -12.40 -0.05
CA GLN A 16 4.69 -12.46 0.17
C GLN A 16 4.27 -11.41 1.20
N ALA A 17 3.13 -10.75 0.98
CA ALA A 17 2.52 -9.91 2.00
C ALA A 17 2.10 -10.77 3.20
N LEU A 18 2.56 -10.40 4.39
CA LEU A 18 2.09 -10.96 5.65
C LEU A 18 0.81 -10.25 6.10
N TYR A 19 0.77 -8.92 6.00
CA TYR A 19 -0.37 -8.11 6.39
C TYR A 19 -0.35 -6.70 5.77
N PHE A 20 -1.53 -6.12 5.60
CA PHE A 20 -1.73 -4.72 5.21
C PHE A 20 -2.46 -3.97 6.32
N SER A 21 -2.06 -2.73 6.61
CA SER A 21 -2.74 -1.93 7.64
C SER A 21 -2.65 -0.43 7.38
N ARG A 22 -3.67 0.30 7.81
CA ARG A 22 -3.62 1.75 7.96
C ARG A 22 -2.87 2.16 9.23
N SER A 23 -2.72 1.26 10.20
CA SER A 23 -1.83 1.46 11.35
C SER A 23 -0.36 1.36 10.94
N PRO A 24 0.56 2.04 11.63
CA PRO A 24 1.99 1.86 11.42
C PRO A 24 2.45 0.43 11.66
N ILE A 25 3.00 -0.20 10.62
CA ILE A 25 3.63 -1.51 10.68
C ILE A 25 4.90 -1.53 9.80
N PRO A 26 5.96 -2.27 10.20
CA PRO A 26 6.11 -2.94 11.49
C PRO A 26 6.22 -1.93 12.65
N HIS A 27 5.80 -2.34 13.84
CA HIS A 27 6.00 -1.54 15.05
C HIS A 27 7.46 -1.63 15.50
N VAL A 28 8.09 -0.49 15.73
CA VAL A 28 9.45 -0.40 16.28
C VAL A 28 9.32 -0.30 17.80
N ARG A 29 9.66 -1.38 18.49
CA ARG A 29 9.55 -1.44 19.97
C ARG A 29 10.53 -0.48 20.64
N ASP A 30 11.75 -0.48 20.13
CA ASP A 30 12.88 0.20 20.75
C ASP A 30 13.28 1.41 19.88
N GLY A 31 12.87 2.61 20.27
CA GLY A 31 13.20 3.87 19.59
C GLY A 31 12.23 4.26 18.46
N GLU A 32 12.75 4.98 17.47
CA GLU A 32 11.97 5.49 16.34
C GLU A 32 12.29 4.72 15.05
N PRO A 33 11.36 4.70 14.07
CA PRO A 33 11.60 4.07 12.77
C PRO A 33 12.80 4.66 12.02
N ASP A 34 13.76 3.80 11.68
CA ASP A 34 14.81 4.11 10.71
C ASP A 34 14.39 3.68 9.30
N PHE A 35 13.96 4.64 8.49
CA PHE A 35 13.52 4.40 7.11
C PHE A 35 14.67 4.12 6.14
N GLN A 36 15.93 4.30 6.56
CA GLN A 36 17.11 4.01 5.75
C GLN A 36 17.74 2.66 6.08
N LEU A 37 17.28 2.00 7.14
CA LEU A 37 17.72 0.66 7.55
C LEU A 37 17.70 -0.31 6.36
N GLN A 38 18.81 -1.03 6.21
CA GLN A 38 18.94 -2.10 5.21
C GLN A 38 18.97 -3.49 5.88
N PRO A 39 18.27 -4.50 5.32
CA PRO A 39 17.30 -4.36 4.23
C PRO A 39 16.11 -3.48 4.62
N PHE A 40 15.45 -2.84 3.64
CA PHE A 40 14.29 -1.99 3.91
C PHE A 40 13.17 -2.80 4.59
N GLN A 41 12.66 -2.30 5.72
CA GLN A 41 11.60 -2.96 6.49
C GLN A 41 10.25 -2.22 6.46
N PHE A 42 10.22 -1.00 5.92
CA PHE A 42 9.04 -0.14 5.92
C PHE A 42 8.56 0.08 4.50
N PHE A 43 7.38 -0.47 4.17
CA PHE A 43 6.83 -0.40 2.82
C PHE A 43 5.47 0.30 2.81
N GLN A 44 5.30 1.17 1.82
CA GLN A 44 3.99 1.70 1.45
C GLN A 44 3.40 0.83 0.35
N HIS A 45 2.15 0.41 0.53
CA HIS A 45 1.43 -0.32 -0.49
C HIS A 45 0.98 0.63 -1.61
N LEU A 46 1.26 0.22 -2.85
CA LEU A 46 0.76 0.83 -4.07
C LEU A 46 -0.42 0.01 -4.59
N GLY A 47 -1.55 0.66 -4.86
CA GLY A 47 -2.82 0.03 -5.29
C GLY A 47 -2.82 -0.52 -6.71
N LEU A 48 -1.71 -1.10 -7.16
CA LEU A 48 -1.58 -1.77 -8.45
C LEU A 48 -1.59 -3.28 -8.24
N TYR A 49 -2.47 -3.97 -8.96
CA TYR A 49 -2.66 -5.40 -8.80
C TYR A 49 -2.64 -6.12 -10.14
N ALA A 50 -2.13 -7.35 -10.12
CA ALA A 50 -2.25 -8.30 -11.22
C ALA A 50 -2.94 -9.57 -10.71
N TYR A 51 -4.10 -9.89 -11.29
CA TYR A 51 -4.88 -11.06 -10.91
C TYR A 51 -5.00 -12.06 -12.06
N ARG A 52 -5.00 -13.35 -11.73
CA ARG A 52 -5.50 -14.37 -12.65
C ARG A 52 -7.02 -14.21 -12.74
N ARG A 53 -7.58 -14.12 -13.95
CA ARG A 53 -9.02 -13.94 -14.17
C ARG A 53 -9.89 -14.86 -13.30
N ARG A 54 -9.60 -16.18 -13.29
CA ARG A 54 -10.37 -17.16 -12.50
C ARG A 54 -10.41 -16.80 -11.01
N PHE A 55 -9.27 -16.41 -10.45
CA PHE A 55 -9.14 -16.09 -9.03
C PHE A 55 -9.87 -14.79 -8.70
N LEU A 56 -9.84 -13.80 -9.60
CA LEU A 56 -10.57 -12.55 -9.39
C LEU A 56 -12.08 -12.78 -9.32
N LEU A 57 -12.63 -13.65 -10.18
CA LEU A 57 -14.05 -14.02 -10.13
C LEU A 57 -14.37 -14.80 -8.85
N GLU A 58 -13.54 -15.78 -8.48
CA GLU A 58 -13.71 -16.52 -7.23
C GLU A 58 -13.70 -15.58 -6.02
N LEU A 59 -12.79 -14.60 -5.97
CA LEU A 59 -12.68 -13.61 -4.90
C LEU A 59 -13.90 -12.69 -4.82
N ALA A 60 -14.45 -12.29 -5.98
CA ALA A 60 -15.63 -11.44 -6.07
C ALA A 60 -16.88 -12.10 -5.46
N ASP A 61 -16.98 -13.42 -5.57
CA ASP A 61 -18.07 -14.21 -4.97
C ASP A 61 -17.91 -14.45 -3.47
N GLN A 62 -16.75 -14.11 -2.88
CA GLN A 62 -16.54 -14.26 -1.44
C GLN A 62 -17.07 -13.06 -0.66
N PRO A 63 -17.69 -13.29 0.52
CA PRO A 63 -18.08 -12.20 1.39
C PRO A 63 -16.86 -11.42 1.86
N ALA A 64 -17.03 -10.11 2.06
CA ALA A 64 -15.98 -9.27 2.60
C ALA A 64 -15.59 -9.73 4.02
N SER A 65 -14.29 -9.76 4.30
CA SER A 65 -13.80 -10.29 5.57
C SER A 65 -14.00 -9.27 6.71
N PRO A 66 -14.08 -9.68 7.99
CA PRO A 66 -14.13 -8.73 9.10
C PRO A 66 -12.95 -7.75 9.09
N LEU A 67 -11.75 -8.22 8.75
CA LEU A 67 -10.56 -7.37 8.66
C LEU A 67 -10.65 -6.33 7.53
N GLU A 68 -11.19 -6.73 6.37
CA GLU A 68 -11.45 -5.80 5.27
C GLU A 68 -12.40 -4.66 5.70
N HIS A 69 -13.44 -4.96 6.48
CA HIS A 69 -14.38 -3.94 6.95
C HIS A 69 -13.75 -2.97 7.95
N LEU A 70 -12.93 -3.48 8.87
CA LEU A 70 -12.27 -2.69 9.91
C LEU A 70 -11.20 -1.76 9.31
N GLU A 71 -10.35 -2.31 8.44
CA GLU A 71 -9.25 -1.55 7.82
C GLU A 71 -9.69 -0.80 6.57
N LYS A 72 -10.85 -1.11 5.98
CA LYS A 72 -11.27 -0.62 4.66
C LYS A 72 -10.20 -0.93 3.60
N LEU A 73 -9.79 -2.20 3.52
CA LEU A 73 -8.76 -2.73 2.63
C LEU A 73 -9.20 -4.08 2.02
N GLU A 74 -9.60 -4.07 0.75
CA GLU A 74 -10.17 -5.22 0.04
C GLU A 74 -9.21 -6.42 -0.05
N GLN A 75 -7.91 -6.16 -0.19
CA GLN A 75 -6.90 -7.22 -0.29
C GLN A 75 -6.77 -8.06 0.98
N LEU A 76 -7.30 -7.61 2.13
CA LEU A 76 -7.36 -8.43 3.34
C LEU A 76 -8.33 -9.61 3.22
N ARG A 77 -9.30 -9.56 2.29
CA ARG A 77 -10.15 -10.71 1.94
C ARG A 77 -9.32 -11.88 1.41
N VAL A 78 -8.34 -11.59 0.55
CA VAL A 78 -7.42 -12.58 -0.02
C VAL A 78 -6.65 -13.28 1.09
N LEU A 79 -6.08 -12.51 2.03
CA LEU A 79 -5.33 -13.07 3.16
C LEU A 79 -6.23 -13.87 4.11
N ALA A 80 -7.45 -13.39 4.39
CA ALA A 80 -8.42 -14.08 5.24
C ALA A 80 -8.85 -15.45 4.67
N LEU A 81 -8.83 -15.62 3.35
CA LEU A 81 -9.08 -16.89 2.67
C LEU A 81 -7.86 -17.83 2.65
N GLY A 82 -6.78 -17.47 3.35
CA GLY A 82 -5.52 -18.23 3.35
C GLY A 82 -4.78 -18.18 2.01
N ARG A 83 -5.13 -17.24 1.12
CA ARG A 83 -4.47 -17.05 -0.17
C ARG A 83 -3.28 -16.11 -0.01
N ARG A 84 -2.31 -16.25 -0.91
CA ARG A 84 -1.05 -15.49 -0.88
C ARG A 84 -1.09 -14.34 -1.87
N ILE A 85 -0.50 -13.21 -1.47
CA ILE A 85 -0.26 -12.05 -2.36
C ILE A 85 1.25 -11.91 -2.49
N GLN A 86 1.78 -12.01 -3.71
CA GLN A 86 3.17 -11.64 -3.99
C GLN A 86 3.28 -10.13 -4.16
N VAL A 87 4.34 -9.55 -3.60
CA VAL A 87 4.58 -8.10 -3.62
C VAL A 87 5.87 -7.81 -4.38
N GLY A 88 5.76 -6.98 -5.42
CA GLY A 88 6.92 -6.37 -6.07
C GLY A 88 7.30 -5.08 -5.35
N VAL A 89 8.59 -4.88 -5.12
CA VAL A 89 9.14 -3.64 -4.52
C VAL A 89 9.71 -2.76 -5.62
N VAL A 90 9.31 -1.48 -5.62
CA VAL A 90 9.78 -0.45 -6.54
C VAL A 90 10.41 0.69 -5.74
N ARG A 91 11.27 1.50 -6.37
CA ARG A 91 11.95 2.63 -5.69
C ARG A 91 11.10 3.90 -5.69
N GLU A 92 10.17 3.97 -6.62
CA GLU A 92 9.28 5.10 -6.84
C GLU A 92 8.17 5.11 -5.79
N HIS A 93 7.89 6.30 -5.25
CA HIS A 93 6.70 6.53 -4.45
C HIS A 93 5.62 7.15 -5.35
N SER A 94 4.36 6.77 -5.14
CA SER A 94 3.24 7.50 -5.73
C SER A 94 2.64 8.46 -4.70
N VAL A 95 2.38 9.70 -5.13
CA VAL A 95 1.57 10.64 -4.35
C VAL A 95 0.13 10.48 -4.83
N GLY A 96 -0.71 9.87 -3.99
CA GLY A 96 -2.15 9.82 -4.25
C GLY A 96 -2.77 11.21 -4.19
N VAL A 97 -3.80 11.45 -5.00
CA VAL A 97 -4.59 12.68 -4.96
C VAL A 97 -5.94 12.36 -4.33
N ASP A 98 -6.00 12.40 -3.01
CA ASP A 98 -7.18 11.98 -2.23
C ASP A 98 -7.97 13.17 -1.66
N THR A 99 -7.33 14.35 -1.57
CA THR A 99 -7.93 15.57 -1.02
C THR A 99 -7.79 16.76 -1.99
N ALA A 100 -8.59 17.80 -1.77
CA ALA A 100 -8.46 19.05 -2.51
C ALA A 100 -7.06 19.70 -2.33
N GLU A 101 -6.41 19.49 -1.19
CA GLU A 101 -5.04 19.91 -0.96
C GLU A 101 -4.04 19.10 -1.79
N ASP A 102 -4.20 17.76 -1.85
CA ASP A 102 -3.37 16.92 -2.71
C ASP A 102 -3.49 17.34 -4.17
N TYR A 103 -4.70 17.66 -4.63
CA TYR A 103 -4.95 18.14 -5.99
C TYR A 103 -4.24 19.47 -6.25
N ARG A 104 -4.34 20.43 -5.31
CA ARG A 104 -3.64 21.72 -5.42
C ARG A 104 -2.13 21.53 -5.50
N ARG A 105 -1.56 20.65 -4.68
CA ARG A 105 -0.13 20.29 -4.75
C ARG A 105 0.25 19.66 -6.09
N PHE A 106 -0.56 18.72 -6.57
CA PHE A 106 -0.36 18.09 -7.88
C PHE A 106 -0.36 19.12 -9.01
N VAL A 107 -1.37 20.00 -9.07
CA VAL A 107 -1.47 21.04 -10.10
C VAL A 107 -0.29 22.00 -10.04
N ALA A 108 0.12 22.45 -8.85
CA ALA A 108 1.28 23.32 -8.69
C ALA A 108 2.58 22.68 -9.20
N ALA A 109 2.80 21.40 -8.88
CA ALA A 109 3.94 20.64 -9.37
C ALA A 109 3.89 20.44 -10.89
N TYR A 110 2.74 20.03 -11.43
CA TYR A 110 2.52 19.78 -12.85
C TYR A 110 2.76 21.04 -13.69
N LEU A 111 2.19 22.19 -13.28
CA LEU A 111 2.39 23.47 -13.98
C LEU A 111 3.82 24.02 -13.83
N GLY A 112 4.47 23.76 -12.69
CA GLY A 112 5.87 24.11 -12.48
C GLY A 112 6.84 23.31 -13.38
N GLN A 113 6.54 22.04 -13.63
CA GLN A 113 7.31 21.18 -14.53
C GLN A 113 7.17 21.61 -16.00
N GLY A 114 5.99 22.08 -16.43
CA GLY A 114 5.76 22.61 -17.78
C GLY A 114 6.51 23.90 -18.10
N ARG A 115 6.96 24.66 -17.09
CA ARG A 115 7.78 25.88 -17.27
C ARG A 115 9.28 25.64 -17.26
N ALA A 116 9.74 24.49 -16.78
CA ALA A 116 11.16 24.14 -16.79
C ALA A 116 11.58 23.43 -18.10
N ALA A 117 10.61 23.01 -18.92
CA ALA A 117 10.80 22.32 -20.19
C ALA A 117 10.52 23.20 -21.43
N ALA A 118 10.29 24.51 -21.24
CA ALA A 118 10.10 25.52 -22.28
C ALA A 118 11.14 26.63 -22.12
#